data_AF-A0A5B8U7C0-F1
#
_entry.id   AF-A0A5B8U7C0-F1
#
_cell.length_a   1.000
_cell.length_b   1.000
_cell.length_c   1.000
_cell.angle_alpha   90.00
_cell.angle_beta   90.00
_cell.angle_gamma   90.00
#
_symmetry.space_group_name_H-M   'P 1'
#
loop_
_entity.id
_entity.type
_entity.pdbx_description
1 polymer ?
#
loop_
_entity_poly.entity_id
_entity_poly.type
_entity_poly.pdbx_seq_one_letter_code
_entity_poly.pdbx_strand_id
1 'polypeptide(L)'
;MPPAAASTEVTSSSADVQRRHNEGHGRRLTAAFEALEAFPALAESRNRLLRVVRQERISTGEVVAAVESDVALVISVLRLGNQVEGKSRGKVESVVQAVDLLSPEAVQALATRARTFDFFERSSVWDAAPERFRLHGVATQRAADRLATEAGYEDRDRLMVTALLHDIGKLVLMHAYPGYPGQVHGNARTPEERIHRERRELGVDHALVGGVLARRWGLPKAVASVIERHHADDAQGEAAFVRLADMLAHYSQGSAVSPTELLKCARTIGLGPSELRAVMYDLPYPTTGRTRQIDPCPLSGRELEVLKRLAEGKVYKQIALELSLSTSTVRTHLHNIYGKLGAVDRAQAVLIATERGWL
;
A
#
# COMPACT_ATOMS: atom_id res chain seq x y z
N MET A 1 63.77 -28.03 -22.47
CA MET A 1 63.12 -26.82 -21.90
C MET A 1 62.13 -26.28 -22.91
N PRO A 2 60.97 -25.79 -22.47
CA PRO A 2 59.65 -26.09 -23.04
C PRO A 2 59.23 -25.18 -24.21
N PRO A 3 58.21 -25.59 -25.01
CA PRO A 3 57.64 -24.77 -26.07
C PRO A 3 56.72 -23.68 -25.51
N ALA A 4 56.70 -22.53 -26.19
CA ALA A 4 55.87 -21.39 -25.86
C ALA A 4 54.38 -21.76 -25.93
N ALA A 5 53.68 -21.61 -24.80
CA ALA A 5 52.23 -21.72 -24.73
C ALA A 5 51.61 -20.52 -25.47
N ALA A 6 50.93 -20.80 -26.58
CA ALA A 6 50.04 -19.84 -27.22
C ALA A 6 48.83 -19.64 -26.29
N SER A 7 48.76 -18.48 -25.66
CA SER A 7 47.57 -18.00 -24.95
C SER A 7 46.45 -17.78 -25.97
N THR A 8 45.60 -18.77 -26.17
CA THR A 8 44.30 -18.58 -26.82
C THR A 8 43.43 -17.70 -25.93
N GLU A 9 43.47 -16.39 -26.18
CA GLU A 9 42.43 -15.48 -25.71
C GLU A 9 41.11 -15.90 -26.37
N VAL A 10 40.27 -16.59 -25.58
CA VAL A 10 38.89 -16.86 -25.94
C VAL A 10 38.15 -15.53 -25.89
N THR A 11 38.12 -14.83 -27.03
CA THR A 11 37.24 -13.67 -27.23
C THR A 11 35.80 -14.17 -27.15
N SER A 12 35.15 -14.02 -26.01
CA SER A 12 33.73 -14.31 -25.88
C SER A 12 32.97 -13.38 -26.84
N SER A 13 32.22 -13.96 -27.77
CA SER A 13 31.37 -13.21 -28.70
C SER A 13 30.36 -12.36 -27.91
N SER A 14 30.05 -11.15 -28.38
CA SER A 14 28.98 -10.31 -27.81
C SER A 14 27.65 -11.08 -27.67
N ALA A 15 27.39 -12.06 -28.56
CA ALA A 15 26.24 -12.95 -28.47
C ALA A 15 26.29 -13.93 -27.28
N ASP A 16 27.48 -14.41 -26.89
CA ASP A 16 27.67 -15.29 -25.74
C ASP A 16 27.59 -14.54 -24.41
N VAL A 17 28.05 -13.28 -24.39
CA VAL A 17 27.87 -12.38 -23.24
C VAL A 17 26.38 -12.04 -23.06
N GLN A 18 25.68 -11.72 -24.14
CA GLN A 18 24.24 -11.45 -24.12
C GLN A 18 23.42 -12.68 -23.69
N ARG A 19 23.77 -13.88 -24.16
CA ARG A 19 23.13 -15.14 -23.73
C ARG A 19 23.34 -15.42 -22.25
N ARG A 20 24.57 -15.31 -21.74
CA ARG A 20 24.87 -15.52 -20.30
C ARG A 20 24.17 -14.48 -19.41
N HIS A 21 24.08 -13.23 -19.85
CA HIS A 21 23.36 -12.17 -19.15
C HIS A 21 21.84 -12.46 -19.11
N ASN A 22 21.27 -12.90 -20.24
CA ASN A 22 19.85 -13.28 -20.34
C ASN A 22 19.51 -14.53 -19.51
N GLU A 23 20.40 -15.52 -19.44
CA GLU A 23 20.24 -16.72 -18.58
C GLU A 23 20.25 -16.35 -17.10
N GLY A 24 21.12 -15.42 -16.69
CA GLY A 24 21.13 -14.87 -15.32
C GLY A 24 19.84 -14.11 -15.00
N HIS A 25 19.32 -13.34 -15.95
CA HIS A 25 18.08 -12.58 -15.79
C HIS A 25 16.86 -13.49 -15.59
N GLY A 26 16.68 -14.51 -16.44
CA GLY A 26 15.55 -15.45 -16.31
C GLY A 26 15.56 -16.25 -15.01
N ARG A 27 16.75 -16.66 -14.54
CA ARG A 27 16.89 -17.36 -13.25
C ARG A 27 16.49 -16.49 -12.05
N ARG A 28 16.87 -15.20 -12.06
CA ARG A 28 16.50 -14.25 -10.98
C ARG A 28 14.99 -14.03 -10.89
N LEU A 29 14.33 -13.81 -12.02
CA LEU A 29 12.87 -13.66 -12.06
C LEU A 29 12.16 -14.92 -11.57
N THR A 30 12.64 -16.11 -11.97
CA THR A 30 12.06 -17.38 -11.54
C THR A 30 12.13 -17.55 -10.02
N ALA A 31 13.30 -17.30 -9.41
CA ALA A 31 13.47 -17.34 -7.96
C ALA A 31 12.62 -16.29 -7.24
N ALA A 32 12.50 -15.09 -7.81
CA ALA A 32 11.65 -14.03 -7.26
C ALA A 32 10.16 -14.38 -7.27
N PHE A 33 9.68 -14.98 -8.36
CA PHE A 33 8.30 -15.47 -8.41
C PHE A 33 8.03 -16.56 -7.37
N GLU A 34 8.98 -17.48 -7.14
CA GLU A 34 8.88 -18.51 -6.09
C GLU A 34 8.84 -17.90 -4.69
N ALA A 35 9.70 -16.92 -4.41
CA ALA A 35 9.73 -16.22 -3.12
C ALA A 35 8.40 -15.52 -2.79
N LEU A 36 7.69 -15.05 -3.82
CA LEU A 36 6.43 -14.32 -3.71
C LEU A 36 5.18 -15.21 -3.76
N GLU A 37 5.31 -16.53 -3.90
CA GLU A 37 4.14 -17.44 -3.87
C GLU A 37 3.34 -17.36 -2.55
N ALA A 38 4.00 -16.93 -1.46
CA ALA A 38 3.36 -16.71 -0.17
C ALA A 38 3.70 -15.32 0.40
N PHE A 39 3.31 -14.27 -0.32
CA PHE A 39 3.42 -12.88 0.14
C PHE A 39 2.75 -12.68 1.51
N PRO A 40 3.42 -12.06 2.51
CA PRO A 40 2.87 -11.92 3.86
C PRO A 40 1.84 -10.78 3.96
N ALA A 41 0.82 -10.97 4.78
CA ALA A 41 -0.17 -9.95 5.13
C ALA A 41 0.32 -9.06 6.28
N LEU A 42 -0.21 -7.84 6.39
CA LEU A 42 -0.02 -7.04 7.60
C LEU A 42 -0.72 -7.73 8.79
N ALA A 43 0.00 -7.88 9.91
CA ALA A 43 -0.55 -8.51 11.12
C ALA A 43 -1.88 -7.88 11.56
N GLU A 44 -1.96 -6.55 11.53
CA GLU A 44 -3.18 -5.81 11.89
C GLU A 44 -4.36 -6.11 10.95
N SER A 45 -4.12 -6.15 9.64
CA SER A 45 -5.16 -6.48 8.65
C SER A 45 -5.69 -7.91 8.85
N ARG A 46 -4.80 -8.88 9.09
CA ARG A 46 -5.18 -10.26 9.43
C ARG A 46 -6.00 -10.31 10.72
N ASN A 47 -5.53 -9.63 11.78
CA ASN A 47 -6.20 -9.62 13.08
C ASN A 47 -7.59 -8.99 13.00
N ARG A 48 -7.75 -7.92 12.21
CA ARG A 48 -9.05 -7.33 11.90
C ARG A 48 -9.97 -8.33 11.21
N LEU A 49 -9.49 -9.04 10.18
CA LEU A 49 -10.29 -10.07 9.49
C LEU A 49 -10.74 -11.18 10.45
N LEU A 50 -9.82 -11.70 11.26
CA LEU A 50 -10.11 -12.73 12.28
C LEU A 50 -11.15 -12.25 13.31
N ARG A 51 -11.12 -10.97 13.69
CA ARG A 51 -12.10 -10.39 14.60
C ARG A 51 -13.49 -10.34 13.97
N VAL A 52 -13.60 -9.92 12.71
CA VAL A 52 -14.89 -9.82 12.00
C VAL A 52 -15.52 -11.20 11.81
N VAL A 53 -14.76 -12.20 11.36
CA VAL A 53 -15.31 -13.55 11.09
C VAL A 53 -15.67 -14.34 12.35
N ARG A 54 -15.24 -13.91 13.54
CA ARG A 54 -15.55 -14.55 14.83
C ARG A 54 -16.76 -13.94 15.55
N GLN A 55 -17.36 -12.89 15.00
CA GLN A 55 -18.54 -12.26 15.60
C GLN A 55 -19.78 -13.17 15.45
N GLU A 56 -20.69 -13.12 16.42
CA GLU A 56 -21.96 -13.87 16.39
C GLU A 56 -22.83 -13.50 15.18
N ARG A 57 -22.72 -12.26 14.70
CA ARG A 57 -23.37 -11.76 13.48
C ARG A 57 -22.31 -11.24 12.54
N ILE A 58 -22.07 -11.99 11.46
CA ILE A 58 -21.05 -11.68 10.46
C ILE A 58 -21.69 -10.84 9.36
N SER A 59 -21.10 -9.68 9.06
CA SER A 59 -21.46 -8.87 7.89
C SER A 59 -20.51 -9.16 6.73
N THR A 60 -21.03 -9.61 5.59
CA THR A 60 -20.25 -9.82 4.36
C THR A 60 -19.45 -8.56 4.00
N GLY A 61 -20.05 -7.37 4.11
CA GLY A 61 -19.38 -6.11 3.81
C GLY A 61 -18.19 -5.82 4.73
N GLU A 62 -18.27 -6.18 6.01
CA GLU A 62 -17.14 -6.02 6.94
C GLU A 62 -16.00 -7.00 6.66
N VAL A 63 -16.33 -8.23 6.22
CA VAL A 63 -15.34 -9.22 5.79
C VAL A 63 -14.64 -8.73 4.53
N VAL A 64 -15.40 -8.29 3.51
CA VAL A 64 -14.86 -7.73 2.27
C VAL A 64 -13.93 -6.55 2.58
N ALA A 65 -14.38 -5.57 3.37
CA ALA A 65 -13.57 -4.42 3.74
C ALA A 65 -12.29 -4.78 4.53
N ALA A 66 -12.34 -5.83 5.35
CA ALA A 66 -11.15 -6.33 6.05
C ALA A 66 -10.18 -7.01 5.08
N VAL A 67 -10.68 -7.81 4.13
CA VAL A 67 -9.86 -8.46 3.10
C VAL A 67 -9.22 -7.43 2.16
N GLU A 68 -9.99 -6.47 1.65
CA GLU A 68 -9.54 -5.43 0.71
C GLU A 68 -8.53 -4.45 1.31
N SER A 69 -8.36 -4.46 2.63
CA SER A 69 -7.35 -3.63 3.31
C SER A 69 -5.90 -4.11 3.11
N ASP A 70 -5.72 -5.32 2.56
CA ASP A 70 -4.43 -5.96 2.40
C ASP A 70 -4.33 -6.81 1.13
N VAL A 71 -3.27 -6.58 0.36
CA VAL A 71 -2.98 -7.27 -0.91
C VAL A 71 -2.88 -8.78 -0.72
N ALA A 72 -2.20 -9.25 0.33
CA ALA A 72 -1.99 -10.68 0.56
C ALA A 72 -3.29 -11.40 0.92
N LEU A 73 -4.17 -10.73 1.69
CA LEU A 73 -5.49 -11.27 2.01
C LEU A 73 -6.37 -11.36 0.76
N VAL A 74 -6.40 -10.32 -0.08
CA VAL A 74 -7.14 -10.34 -1.36
C VAL A 74 -6.67 -11.49 -2.24
N ILE A 75 -5.36 -11.63 -2.45
CA ILE A 75 -4.81 -12.73 -3.25
C ILE A 75 -5.23 -14.08 -2.67
N SER A 76 -5.10 -14.25 -1.36
CA SER A 76 -5.41 -15.51 -0.70
C SER A 76 -6.89 -15.89 -0.86
N VAL A 77 -7.80 -14.94 -0.60
CA VAL A 77 -9.25 -15.15 -0.70
C VAL A 77 -9.68 -15.44 -2.14
N LEU A 78 -9.18 -14.69 -3.12
CA LEU A 78 -9.46 -14.95 -4.55
C LEU A 78 -8.96 -16.32 -4.99
N ARG A 79 -7.76 -16.72 -4.55
CA ARG A 79 -7.20 -18.04 -4.85
C ARG A 79 -8.07 -19.16 -4.28
N LEU A 80 -8.51 -19.02 -3.03
CA LEU A 80 -9.38 -20.01 -2.41
C LEU A 80 -10.75 -20.07 -3.09
N GLY A 81 -11.37 -18.92 -3.40
CA GLY A 81 -12.63 -18.87 -4.14
C GLY A 81 -12.53 -19.56 -5.50
N ASN A 82 -11.47 -19.28 -6.27
CA ASN A 82 -11.23 -19.93 -7.57
C ASN A 82 -10.88 -21.43 -7.45
N GLN A 83 -10.41 -21.90 -6.29
CA GLN A 83 -10.22 -23.34 -6.05
C GLN A 83 -11.55 -24.04 -5.77
N VAL A 84 -12.47 -23.39 -5.05
CA VAL A 84 -13.79 -23.93 -4.69
C VAL A 84 -14.74 -23.95 -5.88
N GLU A 85 -14.77 -22.90 -6.71
CA GLU A 85 -15.68 -22.79 -7.88
C GLU A 85 -15.41 -23.87 -8.97
N GLY A 86 -14.18 -24.39 -9.02
CA GLY A 86 -13.76 -25.41 -9.98
C GLY A 86 -13.62 -24.88 -11.42
N LYS A 87 -13.57 -25.78 -12.41
CA LYS A 87 -13.33 -25.44 -13.83
C LYS A 87 -14.60 -25.04 -14.62
N SER A 88 -15.80 -25.08 -14.02
CA SER A 88 -17.06 -25.17 -14.78
C SER A 88 -18.10 -24.05 -14.57
N ARG A 89 -17.95 -23.12 -13.62
CA ARG A 89 -19.00 -22.11 -13.29
C ARG A 89 -18.59 -20.63 -13.42
N GLY A 90 -17.49 -20.36 -14.13
CA GLY A 90 -16.93 -19.01 -14.24
C GLY A 90 -15.74 -18.84 -13.29
N LYS A 91 -15.02 -17.73 -13.40
CA LYS A 91 -13.90 -17.41 -12.51
C LYS A 91 -14.35 -16.35 -11.50
N VAL A 92 -13.91 -16.49 -10.26
CA VAL A 92 -14.16 -15.50 -9.20
C VAL A 92 -13.24 -14.31 -9.43
N GLU A 93 -13.81 -13.15 -9.78
CA GLU A 93 -13.06 -11.95 -10.20
C GLU A 93 -13.10 -10.79 -9.19
N SER A 94 -13.90 -10.92 -8.12
CA SER A 94 -13.95 -9.94 -7.03
C SER A 94 -13.90 -10.56 -5.64
N VAL A 95 -13.55 -9.75 -4.63
CA VAL A 95 -13.57 -10.20 -3.22
C VAL A 95 -14.99 -10.50 -2.77
N VAL A 96 -15.97 -9.70 -3.19
CA VAL A 96 -17.39 -9.93 -2.88
C VAL A 96 -17.82 -11.32 -3.35
N GLN A 97 -17.59 -11.65 -4.62
CA GLN A 97 -17.88 -12.97 -5.18
C GLN A 97 -17.15 -14.10 -4.43
N ALA A 98 -15.90 -13.88 -4.03
CA ALA A 98 -15.14 -14.88 -3.29
C ALA A 98 -15.70 -15.09 -1.88
N VAL A 99 -16.05 -14.02 -1.17
CA VAL A 99 -16.60 -14.10 0.19
C VAL A 99 -18.00 -14.71 0.17
N ASP A 100 -18.83 -14.41 -0.82
CA ASP A 100 -20.16 -15.00 -0.97
C ASP A 100 -20.09 -16.51 -1.26
N LEU A 101 -19.04 -16.96 -1.94
CA LEU A 101 -18.81 -18.38 -2.23
C LEU A 101 -18.22 -19.15 -1.03
N LEU A 102 -17.41 -18.48 -0.19
CA LEU A 102 -16.66 -19.11 0.88
C LEU A 102 -17.43 -19.07 2.21
N SER A 103 -17.34 -20.16 2.99
CA SER A 103 -17.87 -20.13 4.35
C SER A 103 -17.01 -19.24 5.27
N PRO A 104 -17.58 -18.63 6.31
CA PRO A 104 -16.81 -17.86 7.30
C PRO A 104 -15.64 -18.65 7.90
N GLU A 105 -15.83 -19.96 8.13
CA GLU A 105 -14.80 -20.85 8.67
C GLU A 105 -13.65 -21.02 7.67
N ALA A 106 -13.93 -21.08 6.37
CA ALA A 106 -12.92 -21.14 5.33
C ALA A 106 -12.08 -19.85 5.28
N VAL A 107 -12.73 -18.68 5.38
CA VAL A 107 -12.04 -17.38 5.46
C VAL A 107 -11.21 -17.27 6.74
N GLN A 108 -11.73 -17.74 7.88
CA GLN A 108 -11.01 -17.76 9.15
C GLN A 108 -9.79 -18.69 9.12
N ALA A 109 -9.93 -19.89 8.55
CA ALA A 109 -8.84 -20.85 8.42
C ALA A 109 -7.72 -20.29 7.53
N LEU A 110 -8.10 -19.63 6.44
CA LEU A 110 -7.17 -18.93 5.55
C LEU A 110 -6.43 -17.81 6.28
N ALA A 111 -7.16 -16.93 6.97
CA ALA A 111 -6.57 -15.81 7.72
C ALA A 111 -5.61 -16.31 8.80
N THR A 112 -5.95 -17.40 9.48
CA THR A 112 -5.11 -18.00 10.54
C THR A 112 -3.79 -18.56 9.99
N ARG A 113 -3.78 -19.07 8.76
CA ARG A 113 -2.59 -19.64 8.10
C ARG A 113 -1.75 -18.60 7.35
N ALA A 114 -2.23 -17.37 7.23
CA ALA A 114 -1.54 -16.32 6.51
C ALA A 114 -0.22 -15.95 7.22
N ARG A 115 0.89 -15.96 6.46
CA ARG A 115 2.16 -15.37 6.93
C ARG A 115 1.92 -13.89 7.19
N THR A 116 2.50 -13.36 8.27
CA THR A 116 2.38 -11.94 8.59
C THR A 116 3.71 -11.26 8.79
N PHE A 117 3.73 -9.95 8.53
CA PHE A 117 4.77 -9.05 8.98
C PHE A 117 4.18 -8.01 9.94
N ASP A 118 5.02 -7.52 10.86
CA ASP A 118 4.71 -6.42 11.77
C ASP A 118 5.55 -5.20 11.38
N PHE A 119 4.94 -4.01 11.42
CA PHE A 119 5.62 -2.76 11.09
C PHE A 119 6.72 -2.41 12.09
N PHE A 120 6.54 -2.74 13.38
CA PHE A 120 7.49 -2.41 14.43
C PHE A 120 8.59 -3.46 14.60
N GLU A 121 8.40 -4.67 14.06
CA GLU A 121 9.39 -5.73 14.11
C GLU A 121 10.25 -5.71 12.83
N ARG A 122 11.55 -5.43 12.99
CA ARG A 122 12.51 -5.48 11.87
C ARG A 122 12.67 -6.92 11.38
N SER A 123 11.85 -7.34 10.43
CA SER A 123 12.05 -8.60 9.70
C SER A 123 13.11 -8.39 8.62
N SER A 124 14.14 -9.24 8.61
CA SER A 124 15.31 -9.15 7.73
C SER A 124 15.06 -9.54 6.27
N VAL A 125 13.87 -10.03 5.92
CA VAL A 125 13.56 -10.51 4.56
C VAL A 125 12.74 -9.50 3.76
N TRP A 126 12.02 -8.62 4.45
CA TRP A 126 11.13 -7.63 3.83
C TRP A 126 11.20 -6.35 4.68
N ASP A 127 11.99 -5.37 4.24
CA ASP A 127 12.08 -4.02 4.83
C ASP A 127 10.69 -3.32 4.85
N ALA A 128 10.59 -2.00 5.07
CA ALA A 128 9.35 -1.22 4.95
C ALA A 128 8.64 -1.25 3.56
N ALA A 129 9.16 -2.03 2.60
CA ALA A 129 8.65 -2.16 1.25
C ALA A 129 7.22 -2.71 1.15
N PRO A 130 6.80 -3.77 1.88
CA PRO A 130 5.44 -4.29 1.82
C PRO A 130 4.39 -3.29 2.31
N GLU A 131 4.71 -2.48 3.32
CA GLU A 131 3.76 -1.49 3.82
C GLU A 131 3.56 -0.34 2.82
N ARG A 132 4.64 0.24 2.29
CA ARG A 132 4.54 1.29 1.26
C ARG A 132 3.80 0.80 0.03
N PHE A 133 4.09 -0.44 -0.38
CA PHE A 133 3.39 -1.12 -1.47
C PHE A 133 1.89 -1.23 -1.19
N ARG A 134 1.51 -1.72 0.00
CA ARG A 134 0.11 -1.85 0.43
C ARG A 134 -0.61 -0.51 0.44
N LEU A 135 0.03 0.54 0.99
CA LEU A 135 -0.55 1.88 1.03
C LEU A 135 -0.83 2.44 -0.37
N HIS A 136 0.11 2.25 -1.30
CA HIS A 136 -0.08 2.65 -2.70
C HIS A 136 -1.21 1.89 -3.37
N GLY A 137 -1.27 0.57 -3.19
CA GLY A 137 -2.35 -0.26 -3.72
C GLY A 137 -3.72 0.18 -3.21
N VAL A 138 -3.87 0.43 -1.90
CA VAL A 138 -5.14 0.90 -1.31
C VAL A 138 -5.51 2.31 -1.80
N ALA A 139 -4.53 3.21 -1.95
CA ALA A 139 -4.78 4.52 -2.51
C ALA A 139 -5.27 4.44 -3.96
N THR A 140 -4.65 3.57 -4.76
CA THR A 140 -5.03 3.31 -6.16
C THR A 140 -6.42 2.70 -6.26
N GLN A 141 -6.74 1.72 -5.40
CA GLN A 141 -8.08 1.13 -5.32
C GLN A 141 -9.16 2.19 -5.04
N ARG A 142 -8.93 3.08 -4.06
CA ARG A 142 -9.88 4.16 -3.73
C ARG A 142 -10.03 5.16 -4.86
N ALA A 143 -8.93 5.52 -5.54
CA ALA A 143 -8.99 6.38 -6.71
C ALA A 143 -9.78 5.73 -7.85
N ALA A 144 -9.57 4.43 -8.08
CA ALA A 144 -10.31 3.68 -9.10
C ALA A 144 -11.81 3.62 -8.80
N ASP A 145 -12.21 3.41 -7.53
CA ASP A 145 -13.62 3.40 -7.13
C ASP A 145 -14.30 4.77 -7.30
N ARG A 146 -13.60 5.86 -6.94
CA ARG A 146 -14.09 7.22 -7.14
C ARG A 146 -14.24 7.57 -8.63
N LEU A 147 -13.28 7.15 -9.46
CA LEU A 147 -13.34 7.31 -10.91
C LEU A 147 -14.49 6.52 -11.53
N ALA A 148 -14.68 5.27 -11.10
CA ALA A 148 -15.78 4.42 -11.56
C ALA A 148 -17.13 5.03 -11.23
N THR A 149 -17.27 5.59 -10.02
CA THR A 149 -18.47 6.31 -9.62
C THR A 149 -18.73 7.53 -10.52
N GLU A 150 -17.71 8.34 -10.80
CA GLU A 150 -17.84 9.51 -11.67
C GLU A 150 -18.19 9.14 -13.11
N ALA A 151 -17.58 8.08 -13.64
CA ALA A 151 -17.76 7.63 -15.01
C ALA A 151 -19.01 6.75 -15.21
N GLY A 152 -19.73 6.40 -14.13
CA GLY A 152 -20.86 5.46 -14.18
C GLY A 152 -20.47 4.04 -14.58
N TYR A 153 -19.26 3.60 -14.22
CA TYR A 153 -18.77 2.25 -14.52
C TYR A 153 -19.35 1.21 -13.55
N GLU A 154 -19.94 0.14 -14.09
CA GLU A 154 -20.72 -0.83 -13.30
C GLU A 154 -19.87 -1.90 -12.60
N ASP A 155 -18.81 -2.42 -13.23
CA ASP A 155 -17.98 -3.53 -12.73
C ASP A 155 -16.95 -3.07 -11.66
N ARG A 156 -17.43 -2.39 -10.61
CA ARG A 156 -16.59 -1.75 -9.59
C ARG A 156 -15.76 -2.74 -8.77
N ASP A 157 -16.36 -3.86 -8.36
CA ASP A 157 -15.68 -4.80 -7.46
C ASP A 157 -14.44 -5.45 -8.12
N ARG A 158 -14.53 -5.79 -9.41
CA ARG A 158 -13.37 -6.32 -10.17
C ARG A 158 -12.32 -5.25 -10.38
N LEU A 159 -12.74 -4.01 -10.69
CA LEU A 159 -11.83 -2.90 -10.86
C LEU A 159 -11.07 -2.60 -9.56
N MET A 160 -11.73 -2.63 -8.41
CA MET A 160 -11.11 -2.41 -7.10
C MET A 160 -10.02 -3.45 -6.78
N VAL A 161 -10.30 -4.73 -7.03
CA VAL A 161 -9.30 -5.80 -6.89
C VAL A 161 -8.11 -5.56 -7.82
N THR A 162 -8.39 -5.25 -9.08
CA THR A 162 -7.35 -5.09 -10.09
C THR A 162 -6.48 -3.87 -9.81
N ALA A 163 -7.08 -2.77 -9.36
CA ALA A 163 -6.39 -1.56 -8.93
C ALA A 163 -5.51 -1.80 -7.68
N LEU A 164 -5.97 -2.60 -6.72
CA LEU A 164 -5.17 -2.97 -5.55
C LEU A 164 -3.94 -3.82 -5.94
N LEU A 165 -4.10 -4.69 -6.94
CA LEU A 165 -3.08 -5.65 -7.37
C LEU A 165 -2.22 -5.17 -8.55
N HIS A 166 -2.47 -3.97 -9.12
CA HIS A 166 -1.86 -3.55 -10.39
C HIS A 166 -0.32 -3.58 -10.36
N ASP A 167 0.25 -3.30 -9.20
CA ASP A 167 1.67 -3.06 -9.04
C ASP A 167 2.45 -4.28 -8.51
N ILE A 168 1.81 -5.45 -8.33
CA ILE A 168 2.44 -6.63 -7.72
C ILE A 168 3.74 -7.07 -8.39
N GLY A 169 3.97 -6.72 -9.66
CA GLY A 169 5.25 -6.95 -10.34
C GLY A 169 6.42 -6.16 -9.75
N LYS A 170 6.19 -5.00 -9.13
CA LYS A 170 7.23 -4.24 -8.42
C LYS A 170 7.84 -5.05 -7.28
N LEU A 171 7.06 -5.91 -6.61
CA LEU A 171 7.55 -6.84 -5.58
C LEU A 171 8.55 -7.84 -6.17
N VAL A 172 8.25 -8.36 -7.36
CA VAL A 172 9.13 -9.30 -8.07
C VAL A 172 10.42 -8.60 -8.48
N LEU A 173 10.32 -7.39 -9.04
CA LEU A 173 11.50 -6.62 -9.46
C LEU A 173 12.39 -6.24 -8.28
N MET A 174 11.81 -5.83 -7.15
CA MET A 174 12.56 -5.55 -5.90
C MET A 174 13.34 -6.78 -5.42
N HIS A 175 12.76 -7.97 -5.51
CA HIS A 175 13.42 -9.20 -5.08
C HIS A 175 14.47 -9.68 -6.12
N ALA A 176 14.17 -9.56 -7.41
CA ALA A 176 15.04 -10.05 -8.49
C ALA A 176 16.26 -9.15 -8.74
N TYR A 177 16.16 -7.84 -8.49
CA TYR A 177 17.20 -6.86 -8.81
C TYR A 177 17.57 -6.01 -7.58
N PRO A 178 18.68 -6.33 -6.90
CA PRO A 178 19.23 -5.47 -5.85
C PRO A 178 19.45 -4.05 -6.38
N GLY A 179 18.92 -3.05 -5.67
CA GLY A 179 19.00 -1.64 -6.08
C GLY A 179 17.77 -1.11 -6.81
N TYR A 180 16.81 -1.94 -7.19
CA TYR A 180 15.47 -1.50 -7.59
C TYR A 180 14.68 -1.00 -6.35
N PRO A 181 13.91 0.10 -6.43
CA PRO A 181 13.69 0.94 -7.61
C PRO A 181 14.78 1.98 -7.89
N GLY A 182 15.58 2.36 -6.89
CA GLY A 182 16.44 3.55 -6.94
C GLY A 182 17.43 3.61 -8.12
N GLN A 183 18.17 2.53 -8.38
CA GLN A 183 19.17 2.47 -9.46
C GLN A 183 18.52 2.43 -10.85
N VAL A 184 17.33 1.83 -10.97
CA VAL A 184 16.63 1.66 -12.24
C VAL A 184 15.89 2.94 -12.62
N HIS A 185 15.07 3.45 -11.71
CA HIS A 185 14.26 4.65 -11.94
C HIS A 185 15.14 5.92 -12.03
N GLY A 186 16.25 5.98 -11.28
CA GLY A 186 17.17 7.12 -11.32
C GLY A 186 16.44 8.45 -11.05
N ASN A 187 16.47 9.35 -12.03
CA ASN A 187 15.83 10.67 -11.93
C ASN A 187 14.37 10.70 -12.40
N ALA A 188 13.77 9.56 -12.75
CA ALA A 188 12.37 9.48 -13.16
C ALA A 188 11.44 9.97 -12.04
N ARG A 189 10.54 10.89 -12.39
CA ARG A 189 9.65 11.57 -11.46
C ARG A 189 8.22 11.08 -11.59
N THR A 190 7.77 10.77 -12.81
CA THR A 190 6.41 10.31 -13.10
C THR A 190 6.32 8.79 -13.26
N PRO A 191 5.12 8.19 -13.10
CA PRO A 191 4.91 6.77 -13.38
C PRO A 191 5.32 6.38 -14.80
N GLU A 192 5.02 7.23 -15.78
CA GLU A 192 5.39 7.02 -17.18
C GLU A 192 6.90 6.98 -17.37
N GLU A 193 7.64 7.91 -16.76
CA GLU A 193 9.10 7.89 -16.85
C GLU A 193 9.67 6.61 -16.20
N ARG A 194 9.13 6.18 -15.06
CA ARG A 194 9.59 4.98 -14.34
C ARG A 194 9.42 3.72 -15.17
N ILE A 195 8.28 3.52 -15.84
CA ILE A 195 8.09 2.34 -16.67
C ILE A 195 9.03 2.32 -17.90
N HIS A 196 9.28 3.48 -18.52
CA HIS A 196 10.24 3.57 -19.61
C HIS A 196 11.66 3.23 -19.15
N ARG A 197 12.04 3.63 -17.93
CA ARG A 197 13.32 3.26 -17.33
C ARG A 197 13.41 1.76 -17.08
N GLU A 198 12.36 1.13 -16.56
CA GLU A 198 12.34 -0.33 -16.37
C GLU A 198 12.54 -1.08 -17.68
N ARG A 199 11.77 -0.74 -18.73
CA ARG A 199 11.93 -1.35 -20.06
C ARG A 199 13.34 -1.18 -20.61
N ARG A 200 13.95 -0.01 -20.43
CA ARG A 200 15.28 0.30 -20.93
C ARG A 200 16.39 -0.45 -20.17
N GLU A 201 16.35 -0.43 -18.84
CA GLU A 201 17.43 -0.99 -18.01
C GLU A 201 17.28 -2.50 -17.78
N LEU A 202 16.05 -3.02 -17.74
CA LEU A 202 15.75 -4.41 -17.40
C LEU A 202 15.25 -5.22 -18.61
N GLY A 203 14.74 -4.58 -19.67
CA GLY A 203 14.10 -5.29 -20.80
C GLY A 203 12.69 -5.81 -20.49
N VAL A 204 12.21 -5.60 -19.25
CA VAL A 204 10.86 -5.91 -18.77
C VAL A 204 10.38 -4.77 -17.89
N ASP A 205 9.07 -4.65 -17.71
CA ASP A 205 8.47 -3.71 -16.76
C ASP A 205 7.64 -4.41 -15.68
N HIS A 206 7.31 -3.66 -14.63
CA HIS A 206 6.54 -4.18 -13.51
C HIS A 206 5.12 -4.61 -13.93
N ALA A 207 4.50 -3.96 -14.93
CA ALA A 207 3.17 -4.31 -15.38
C ALA A 207 3.16 -5.71 -16.02
N LEU A 208 4.08 -5.97 -16.95
CA LEU A 208 4.26 -7.27 -17.59
C LEU A 208 4.57 -8.37 -16.56
N VAL A 209 5.53 -8.10 -15.67
CA VAL A 209 5.92 -9.05 -14.62
C VAL A 209 4.75 -9.33 -13.66
N GLY A 210 3.96 -8.30 -13.33
CA GLY A 210 2.76 -8.43 -12.51
C GLY A 210 1.69 -9.30 -13.16
N GLY A 211 1.46 -9.13 -14.47
CA GLY A 211 0.54 -9.96 -15.24
C GLY A 211 0.93 -11.45 -15.22
N VAL A 212 2.23 -11.75 -15.36
CA VAL A 212 2.76 -13.12 -15.23
C VAL A 212 2.54 -13.68 -13.82
N LEU A 213 2.83 -12.90 -12.78
CA LEU A 213 2.60 -13.30 -11.39
C LEU A 213 1.12 -13.59 -11.11
N ALA A 214 0.22 -12.72 -11.56
CA ALA A 214 -1.22 -12.90 -11.41
C ALA A 214 -1.70 -14.23 -12.03
N ARG A 215 -1.21 -14.58 -13.23
CA ARG A 215 -1.51 -15.87 -13.87
C ARG A 215 -0.94 -17.05 -13.08
N ARG A 216 0.28 -16.93 -12.55
CA ARG A 216 0.91 -17.97 -11.71
C ARG A 216 0.16 -18.19 -10.40
N TRP A 217 -0.40 -17.14 -9.81
CA TRP A 217 -1.30 -17.24 -8.65
C TRP A 217 -2.66 -17.84 -8.99
N GLY A 218 -2.99 -18.06 -10.27
CA GLY A 218 -4.25 -18.62 -10.71
C GLY A 218 -5.38 -17.59 -10.79
N LEU A 219 -5.07 -16.29 -10.76
CA LEU A 219 -6.07 -15.23 -10.88
C LEU A 219 -6.77 -15.25 -12.26
N PRO A 220 -7.96 -14.66 -12.36
CA PRO A 220 -8.69 -14.58 -13.63
C PRO A 220 -7.89 -13.90 -14.74
N LYS A 221 -8.14 -14.33 -15.98
CA LYS A 221 -7.42 -13.78 -17.15
C LYS A 221 -7.75 -12.30 -17.35
N ALA A 222 -8.96 -11.86 -17.01
CA ALA A 222 -9.36 -10.46 -17.07
C ALA A 222 -8.48 -9.60 -16.16
N VAL A 223 -8.42 -9.94 -14.86
CA VAL A 223 -7.56 -9.29 -13.86
C VAL A 223 -6.09 -9.27 -14.31
N ALA A 224 -5.54 -10.42 -14.69
CA ALA A 224 -4.13 -10.51 -15.10
C ALA A 224 -3.82 -9.66 -16.34
N SER A 225 -4.74 -9.56 -17.30
CA SER A 225 -4.52 -8.80 -18.54
C SER A 225 -4.60 -7.28 -18.30
N VAL A 226 -5.43 -6.84 -17.35
CA VAL A 226 -5.47 -5.43 -16.95
C VAL A 226 -4.19 -5.05 -16.21
N ILE A 227 -3.73 -5.89 -15.27
CA ILE A 227 -2.42 -5.72 -14.60
C ILE A 227 -1.30 -5.64 -15.64
N GLU A 228 -1.31 -6.48 -16.66
CA GLU A 228 -0.28 -6.49 -17.71
C GLU A 228 -0.28 -5.20 -18.57
N ARG A 229 -1.47 -4.63 -18.82
CA ARG A 229 -1.67 -3.57 -19.82
C ARG A 229 -1.95 -2.19 -19.24
N HIS A 230 -1.96 -2.00 -17.91
CA HIS A 230 -2.35 -0.72 -17.32
C HIS A 230 -1.42 0.45 -17.70
N HIS A 231 -0.18 0.22 -18.12
CA HIS A 231 0.69 1.27 -18.67
C HIS A 231 0.80 1.26 -20.20
N ALA A 232 -0.04 0.50 -20.91
CA ALA A 232 -0.02 0.52 -22.37
C ALA A 232 -0.47 1.88 -22.92
N ASP A 233 0.13 2.32 -24.03
CA ASP A 233 -0.23 3.60 -24.67
C ASP A 233 -1.65 3.61 -25.24
N ASP A 234 -2.15 2.41 -25.56
CA ASP A 234 -3.48 2.07 -26.03
C ASP A 234 -4.34 1.43 -24.93
N ALA A 235 -4.05 1.69 -23.64
CA ALA A 235 -4.86 1.21 -22.54
C ALA A 235 -6.33 1.69 -22.69
N GLN A 236 -7.26 0.75 -22.56
CA GLN A 236 -8.70 0.94 -22.75
C GLN A 236 -9.44 0.19 -21.62
N GLY A 237 -10.71 0.53 -21.40
CA GLY A 237 -11.53 -0.12 -20.36
C GLY A 237 -10.88 -0.05 -18.98
N GLU A 238 -10.89 -1.15 -18.23
CA GLU A 238 -10.32 -1.21 -16.87
C GLU A 238 -8.84 -0.85 -16.80
N ALA A 239 -8.05 -1.14 -17.84
CA ALA A 239 -6.65 -0.75 -17.86
C ALA A 239 -6.47 0.78 -17.85
N ALA A 240 -7.37 1.52 -18.51
CA ALA A 240 -7.37 2.98 -18.46
C ALA A 240 -7.80 3.50 -17.08
N PHE A 241 -8.82 2.89 -16.46
CA PHE A 241 -9.20 3.23 -15.07
C PHE A 241 -8.03 3.03 -14.10
N VAL A 242 -7.38 1.86 -14.15
CA VAL A 242 -6.23 1.55 -13.28
C VAL A 242 -5.08 2.51 -13.54
N ARG A 243 -4.77 2.82 -14.81
CA ARG A 243 -3.72 3.78 -15.17
C ARG A 243 -3.97 5.17 -14.58
N LEU A 244 -5.21 5.66 -14.73
CA LEU A 244 -5.58 6.96 -14.20
C LEU A 244 -5.57 6.96 -12.67
N ALA A 245 -6.08 5.89 -12.05
CA ALA A 245 -6.08 5.72 -10.61
C ALA A 245 -4.65 5.69 -10.03
N ASP A 246 -3.71 5.03 -10.71
CA ASP A 246 -2.30 4.97 -10.30
C ASP A 246 -1.66 6.38 -10.32
N MET A 247 -1.85 7.13 -11.41
CA MET A 247 -1.42 8.53 -11.47
C MET A 247 -2.04 9.36 -10.33
N LEU A 248 -3.34 9.20 -10.07
CA LEU A 248 -4.03 9.92 -9.00
C LEU A 248 -3.53 9.54 -7.60
N ALA A 249 -3.21 8.27 -7.36
CA ALA A 249 -2.62 7.80 -6.11
C ALA A 249 -1.20 8.35 -5.92
N HIS A 250 -0.40 8.41 -6.98
CA HIS A 250 0.90 9.06 -6.94
C HIS A 250 0.78 10.57 -6.67
N TYR A 251 -0.16 11.24 -7.32
CA TYR A 251 -0.45 12.66 -7.09
C TYR A 251 -0.86 12.93 -5.63
N SER A 252 -1.78 12.14 -5.08
CA SER A 252 -2.19 12.30 -3.68
C SER A 252 -1.00 12.12 -2.75
N GLN A 253 -0.14 11.13 -2.98
CA GLN A 253 1.11 10.92 -2.21
C GLN A 253 2.20 11.99 -2.43
N GLY A 254 1.94 13.06 -3.19
CA GLY A 254 2.86 14.17 -3.44
C GLY A 254 3.92 13.88 -4.51
N SER A 255 3.76 12.81 -5.30
CA SER A 255 4.64 12.53 -6.44
C SER A 255 4.25 13.35 -7.67
N ALA A 256 5.24 13.62 -8.53
CA ALA A 256 4.98 14.26 -9.80
C ALA A 256 4.20 13.34 -10.74
N VAL A 257 3.27 13.93 -11.49
CA VAL A 257 2.47 13.25 -12.52
C VAL A 257 2.38 14.13 -13.76
N SER A 258 2.28 13.53 -14.94
CA SER A 258 2.15 14.28 -16.19
C SER A 258 0.71 14.75 -16.38
N PRO A 259 0.42 16.07 -16.39
CA PRO A 259 -0.95 16.57 -16.58
C PRO A 259 -1.53 16.17 -17.95
N THR A 260 -0.67 16.09 -18.97
CA THR A 260 -1.06 15.70 -20.32
C THR A 260 -1.51 14.24 -20.37
N GLU A 261 -0.78 13.33 -19.73
CA GLU A 261 -1.15 11.92 -19.67
C GLU A 261 -2.39 11.70 -18.79
N LEU A 262 -2.51 12.45 -17.70
CA LEU A 262 -3.67 12.43 -16.81
C LEU A 262 -4.96 12.80 -17.57
N LEU A 263 -4.92 13.89 -18.34
CA LEU A 263 -6.04 14.32 -19.19
C LEU A 263 -6.30 13.36 -20.36
N LYS A 264 -5.24 12.79 -20.95
CA LYS A 264 -5.38 11.79 -22.03
C LYS A 264 -6.10 10.55 -21.52
N CYS A 265 -5.69 10.01 -20.37
CA CYS A 265 -6.28 8.83 -19.77
C CYS A 265 -7.73 9.09 -19.30
N ALA A 266 -7.99 10.25 -18.68
CA ALA A 266 -9.35 10.65 -18.30
C ALA A 266 -10.32 10.63 -19.49
N ARG A 267 -9.90 11.16 -20.65
CA ARG A 267 -10.74 11.12 -21.87
C ARG A 267 -11.05 9.71 -22.34
N THR A 268 -10.12 8.75 -22.17
CA THR A 268 -10.36 7.35 -22.60
C THR A 268 -11.45 6.64 -21.79
N ILE A 269 -11.73 7.11 -20.57
CA ILE A 269 -12.81 6.61 -19.72
C ILE A 269 -14.03 7.54 -19.69
N GLY A 270 -14.11 8.51 -20.62
CA GLY A 270 -15.25 9.41 -20.75
C GLY A 270 -15.26 10.60 -19.79
N LEU A 271 -14.17 10.86 -19.05
CA LEU A 271 -14.08 12.00 -18.14
C LEU A 271 -13.41 13.21 -18.79
N GLY A 272 -14.02 14.38 -18.60
CA GLY A 272 -13.46 15.67 -18.98
C GLY A 272 -12.61 16.30 -17.87
N PRO A 273 -12.05 17.50 -18.13
CA PRO A 273 -11.25 18.21 -17.15
C PRO A 273 -12.01 18.61 -15.87
N SER A 274 -13.33 18.81 -15.95
CA SER A 274 -14.14 19.23 -14.81
C SER A 274 -14.39 18.09 -13.84
N GLU A 275 -14.80 16.93 -14.36
CA GLU A 275 -15.01 15.69 -13.63
C GLU A 275 -13.70 15.23 -12.99
N LEU A 276 -12.61 15.28 -13.76
CA LEU A 276 -11.29 14.93 -13.25
C LEU A 276 -10.85 15.84 -12.09
N ARG A 277 -11.11 17.15 -12.17
CA ARG A 277 -10.81 18.08 -11.05
C ARG A 277 -11.64 17.75 -9.81
N ALA A 278 -12.91 17.37 -9.97
CA ALA A 278 -13.76 16.96 -8.85
C ALA A 278 -13.18 15.71 -8.17
N VAL A 279 -12.81 14.69 -8.95
CA VAL A 279 -12.14 13.48 -8.44
C VAL A 279 -10.84 13.84 -7.72
N MET A 280 -9.99 14.68 -8.31
CA MET A 280 -8.72 15.10 -7.69
C MET A 280 -8.90 15.87 -6.38
N TYR A 281 -10.00 16.62 -6.23
CA TYR A 281 -10.32 17.34 -5.01
C TYR A 281 -10.80 16.41 -3.89
N ASP A 282 -11.59 15.39 -4.24
CA ASP A 282 -12.16 14.43 -3.29
C ASP A 282 -11.16 13.36 -2.82
N LEU A 283 -10.04 13.19 -3.52
CA LEU A 283 -9.01 12.24 -3.11
C LEU A 283 -8.43 12.65 -1.76
N PRO A 284 -8.26 11.70 -0.81
CA PRO A 284 -7.60 12.00 0.44
C PRO A 284 -6.14 12.38 0.14
N TYR A 285 -5.83 13.68 0.22
CA TYR A 285 -4.45 14.12 0.36
C TYR A 285 -3.91 13.50 1.67
N PRO A 286 -2.69 12.95 1.70
CA PRO A 286 -1.93 12.90 2.92
C PRO A 286 -1.79 14.35 3.36
N THR A 287 -2.66 14.75 4.28
CA THR A 287 -2.57 16.03 4.94
C THR A 287 -1.24 16.01 5.69
N THR A 288 -0.17 16.52 5.07
CA THR A 288 0.99 17.03 5.80
C THR A 288 0.49 18.25 6.55
N GLY A 289 -0.19 18.01 7.67
CA GLY A 289 -0.96 19.04 8.34
C GLY A 289 -2.05 18.39 9.16
N ARG A 290 -1.69 18.07 10.42
CA ARG A 290 -2.59 17.95 11.57
C ARG A 290 -4.00 18.41 11.25
N THR A 291 -4.97 17.52 11.39
CA THR A 291 -6.38 17.91 11.54
C THR A 291 -6.41 19.01 12.60
N ARG A 292 -6.61 20.26 12.20
CA ARG A 292 -6.94 21.32 13.15
C ARG A 292 -8.36 21.01 13.63
N GLN A 293 -8.47 20.18 14.66
CA GLN A 293 -9.72 20.06 15.39
C GLN A 293 -9.83 21.27 16.31
N ILE A 294 -10.88 22.06 16.05
CA ILE A 294 -11.22 23.33 16.68
C ILE A 294 -12.00 23.03 17.98
N ASP A 295 -11.50 22.11 18.81
CA ASP A 295 -12.04 21.99 20.17
C ASP A 295 -11.24 22.96 21.05
N PRO A 296 -11.87 24.02 21.61
CA PRO A 296 -11.18 24.96 22.46
C PRO A 296 -10.57 24.21 23.65
N CYS A 297 -9.29 24.48 23.92
CA CYS A 297 -8.58 23.86 25.03
C CYS A 297 -9.35 24.11 26.33
N PRO A 298 -9.79 23.06 27.06
CA PRO A 298 -10.56 23.21 28.29
C PRO A 298 -9.69 23.68 29.47
N LEU A 299 -8.37 23.76 29.27
CA LEU A 299 -7.40 24.19 30.28
C LEU A 299 -7.22 25.70 30.24
N SER A 300 -7.14 26.31 31.41
CA SER A 300 -6.68 27.69 31.55
C SER A 300 -5.21 27.81 31.13
N GLY A 301 -4.76 29.01 30.77
CA GLY A 301 -3.36 29.25 30.39
C GLY A 301 -2.36 28.77 31.45
N ARG A 302 -2.72 28.87 32.74
CA ARG A 302 -1.89 28.42 33.85
C ARG A 302 -1.82 26.91 33.99
N GLU A 303 -2.93 26.22 33.77
CA GLU A 303 -2.98 24.76 33.73
C GLU A 303 -2.18 24.21 32.56
N LEU A 304 -2.24 24.89 31.40
CA LEU A 304 -1.47 24.50 30.22
C LEU A 304 0.04 24.63 30.44
N GLU A 305 0.49 25.72 31.07
CA GLU A 305 1.91 25.90 31.44
C GLU A 305 2.40 24.79 32.37
N VAL A 306 1.61 24.43 33.38
CA VAL A 306 1.92 23.33 34.31
C VAL A 306 2.01 21.99 33.57
N LEU A 307 1.06 21.71 32.67
CA LEU A 307 1.05 20.47 31.88
C LEU A 307 2.23 20.39 30.91
N LYS A 308 2.63 21.52 30.30
CA LYS A 308 3.79 21.59 29.40
C LYS A 308 5.09 21.26 30.11
N ARG A 309 5.32 21.84 31.30
CA ARG A 309 6.51 21.53 32.12
C ARG A 309 6.49 20.09 32.64
N LEU A 310 5.30 19.52 32.86
CA LEU A 310 5.14 18.11 33.19
C LEU A 310 5.49 17.19 31.99
N ALA A 311 5.10 17.56 30.77
CA ALA A 311 5.44 16.85 29.54
C ALA A 311 6.94 16.89 29.23
N GLU A 312 7.62 18.00 29.57
CA GLU A 312 9.08 18.15 29.50
C GLU A 312 9.85 17.29 30.53
N GLY A 313 9.17 16.46 31.32
CA GLY A 313 9.82 15.56 32.27
C GLY A 313 10.06 16.14 33.66
N LYS A 314 9.73 17.41 33.91
CA LYS A 314 10.11 18.11 35.16
C LYS A 314 9.38 17.59 36.39
N VAL A 315 10.07 17.61 37.53
CA VAL A 315 9.46 17.24 38.82
C VAL A 315 8.68 18.41 39.42
N TYR A 316 7.71 18.14 40.29
CA TYR A 316 6.79 19.17 40.82
C TYR A 316 7.49 20.35 41.50
N LYS A 317 8.65 20.12 42.14
CA LYS A 317 9.49 21.18 42.73
C LYS A 317 10.10 22.11 41.67
N GLN A 318 10.49 21.58 40.52
CA GLN A 318 11.03 22.36 39.41
C GLN A 318 9.92 23.17 38.72
N ILE A 319 8.75 22.56 38.49
CA ILE A 319 7.59 23.26 37.93
C ILE A 319 7.16 24.43 38.84
N ALA A 320 7.14 24.18 40.15
CA ALA A 320 6.84 25.20 41.15
C ALA A 320 7.83 26.38 41.10
N LEU A 321 9.13 26.09 41.04
CA LEU A 321 10.18 27.10 40.95
C LEU A 321 10.07 27.93 39.66
N GLU A 322 9.88 27.26 38.53
CA GLU A 322 9.89 27.91 37.20
C GLU A 322 8.64 28.75 36.93
N LEU A 323 7.51 28.40 37.55
CA LEU A 323 6.27 29.15 37.42
C LEU A 323 6.05 30.10 38.60
N SER A 324 6.97 30.23 39.55
CA SER A 324 6.77 31.00 40.80
C SER A 324 5.49 30.59 41.55
N LEU A 325 5.27 29.28 41.66
CA LEU A 325 4.13 28.68 42.36
C LEU A 325 4.63 27.87 43.57
N SER A 326 3.72 27.57 44.51
CA SER A 326 4.02 26.58 45.54
C SER A 326 3.85 25.15 45.00
N THR A 327 4.54 24.18 45.60
CA THR A 327 4.40 22.77 45.20
C THR A 327 2.99 22.21 45.44
N SER A 328 2.25 22.74 46.42
CA SER A 328 0.83 22.40 46.62
C SER A 328 -0.04 22.97 45.50
N THR A 329 0.21 24.21 45.06
CA THR A 329 -0.50 24.83 43.93
C THR A 329 -0.32 24.03 42.63
N VAL A 330 0.90 23.53 42.35
CA VAL A 330 1.14 22.65 41.19
C VAL A 330 0.33 21.36 41.28
N ARG A 331 0.25 20.72 42.46
CA ARG A 331 -0.60 19.52 42.64
C ARG A 331 -2.07 19.80 42.38
N THR A 332 -2.58 20.94 42.85
CA THR A 332 -3.97 21.36 42.60
C THR A 332 -4.24 21.57 41.11
N HIS A 333 -3.34 22.23 40.38
CA HIS A 333 -3.47 22.37 38.93
C HIS A 333 -3.49 21.02 38.22
N LEU A 334 -2.61 20.09 38.60
CA LEU A 334 -2.57 18.74 38.00
C LEU A 334 -3.84 17.95 38.27
N HIS A 335 -4.39 18.03 39.49
CA HIS A 335 -5.67 17.39 39.80
C HIS A 335 -6.81 17.93 38.92
N ASN A 336 -6.88 19.25 38.72
CA ASN A 336 -7.90 19.88 37.88
C ASN A 336 -7.69 19.56 36.40
N ILE A 337 -6.44 19.49 35.93
CA ILE A 337 -6.10 19.05 34.56
C ILE A 337 -6.61 17.63 34.34
N TYR A 338 -6.32 16.70 35.24
CA TYR A 338 -6.77 15.31 35.12
C TYR A 338 -8.29 15.20 35.07
N GLY A 339 -9.00 15.95 35.92
CA GLY A 339 -10.46 16.04 35.88
C GLY A 339 -11.01 16.60 34.57
N LYS A 340 -10.42 17.68 34.03
CA LYS A 340 -10.84 18.31 32.77
C LYS A 340 -10.52 17.46 31.54
N LEU A 341 -9.44 16.69 31.59
CA LEU A 341 -8.99 15.85 30.49
C LEU A 341 -9.56 14.42 30.55
N GLY A 342 -10.19 14.03 31.66
CA GLY A 342 -10.60 12.63 31.90
C GLY A 342 -9.39 11.69 32.00
N ALA A 343 -8.22 12.21 32.37
CA ALA A 343 -6.99 11.44 32.45
C ALA A 343 -6.85 10.80 33.85
N VAL A 344 -6.46 9.53 33.90
CA VAL A 344 -6.24 8.80 35.16
C VAL A 344 -4.82 8.98 35.71
N ASP A 345 -3.88 9.38 34.86
CA ASP A 345 -2.49 9.62 35.25
C ASP A 345 -1.78 10.66 34.36
N ARG A 346 -0.53 10.94 34.73
CA ARG A 346 0.37 11.87 34.04
C ARG A 346 0.58 11.52 32.57
N ALA A 347 0.79 10.25 32.25
CA ALA A 347 1.13 9.82 30.90
C ALA A 347 -0.08 10.00 29.98
N GLN A 348 -1.26 9.62 30.46
CA GLN A 348 -2.51 9.80 29.74
C GLN A 348 -2.87 11.28 29.55
N ALA A 349 -2.65 12.13 30.55
CA ALA A 349 -2.91 13.57 30.44
C ALA A 349 -2.03 14.24 29.37
N VAL A 350 -0.74 13.90 29.31
CA VAL A 350 0.20 14.41 28.31
C VAL A 350 -0.14 13.86 26.92
N LEU A 351 -0.49 12.58 26.82
CA LEU A 351 -0.89 11.95 25.56
C LEU A 351 -2.15 12.61 24.99
N ILE A 352 -3.22 12.75 25.77
CA ILE A 352 -4.47 13.40 25.35
C ILE A 352 -4.21 14.84 24.87
N ALA A 353 -3.40 15.60 25.60
CA ALA A 353 -3.09 16.98 25.23
C ALA A 353 -2.22 17.09 23.97
N THR A 354 -1.35 16.11 23.71
CA THR A 354 -0.52 16.03 22.49
C THR A 354 -1.33 15.60 21.28
N GLU A 355 -2.19 14.57 21.44
CA GLU A 355 -3.10 14.06 20.40
C GLU A 355 -4.10 15.14 19.97
N ARG A 356 -4.58 15.96 20.91
CA ARG A 356 -5.49 17.08 20.64
C ARG A 356 -4.80 18.38 20.23
N GLY A 357 -3.46 18.39 20.17
CA GLY A 357 -2.67 19.54 19.69
C GLY A 357 -2.64 20.76 20.61
N TRP A 358 -2.84 20.57 21.92
CA TRP A 358 -2.75 21.63 22.93
C TRP A 358 -1.32 21.83 23.47
N LEU A 359 -0.46 20.81 23.32
CA LEU A 359 0.99 20.84 23.54
C LEU A 359 1.71 20.71 22.19
#